data_AF-A0A4Y8CR91-F1
#
_entry.id   AF-A0A4Y8CR91-F1
#
_cell.length_a   1.000
_cell.length_b   1.000
_cell.length_c   1.000
_cell.angle_alpha   90.00
_cell.angle_beta   90.00
_cell.angle_gamma   90.00
#
_symmetry.space_group_name_H-M   'P 1'
#
loop_
_entity.id
_entity.type
_entity.pdbx_description
1 polymer ?
#
loop_
_entity_poly.entity_id
_entity_poly.type
_entity_poly.pdbx_seq_one_letter_code
_entity_poly.pdbx_strand_id
1 'polypeptide(L)'
;MASYDYKAVRQDPTTEHFDSVNQLQVILTISLSSNFGYFYRDWKSGGQAQPLMTDYGISMSNSQALSEQILIFTTAGLIRNKPVPFVVHTTYNNINRTIADEAWSAPVLDPATGLIALPDDISKSMKLPPAQRWPWDENKGIYLLNAYHNLHCLVSAVLRASHCIKLTRKKHVIRAVALDFFDGRSPSKSYEHIVHCLNVLREEIMCNADDTPRYTGPLNAQLGSKHPYSGIGQTKMCNDWGKLESFALENSACYKPVNKSTPGFPTVERYKFCPDGKVLWP
;
A
#
# COMPACT_ATOMS: atom_id res chain seq x y z
N MET A 1 -19.57 -5.12 -39.76
CA MET A 1 -20.62 -5.68 -38.88
C MET A 1 -20.17 -7.05 -38.40
N ALA A 2 -19.98 -7.24 -37.10
CA ALA A 2 -20.00 -8.52 -36.40
C ALA A 2 -20.09 -8.20 -34.90
N SER A 3 -21.29 -8.35 -34.33
CA SER A 3 -21.54 -8.16 -32.90
C SER A 3 -21.52 -9.53 -32.22
N TYR A 4 -20.77 -9.67 -31.13
CA TYR A 4 -20.83 -10.87 -30.29
C TYR A 4 -21.67 -10.58 -29.04
N ASP A 5 -22.84 -11.21 -29.00
CA ASP A 5 -23.84 -11.12 -27.94
C ASP A 5 -23.58 -12.20 -26.87
N TYR A 6 -23.33 -11.78 -25.62
CA TYR A 6 -23.12 -12.68 -24.49
C TYR A 6 -24.38 -12.77 -23.62
N LYS A 7 -25.13 -13.85 -23.80
CA LYS A 7 -26.30 -14.16 -22.97
C LYS A 7 -25.89 -14.61 -21.57
N ALA A 8 -26.43 -13.93 -20.55
CA ALA A 8 -26.28 -14.34 -19.16
C ALA A 8 -27.12 -15.59 -18.85
N VAL A 9 -26.52 -16.57 -18.18
CA VAL A 9 -27.21 -17.75 -17.63
C VAL A 9 -27.55 -17.47 -16.17
N ARG A 10 -28.82 -17.58 -15.80
CA ARG A 10 -29.26 -17.56 -14.40
C ARG A 10 -29.02 -18.93 -13.78
N GLN A 11 -28.59 -18.96 -12.52
CA GLN A 11 -28.75 -20.13 -11.65
C GLN A 11 -29.84 -19.82 -10.62
N ASP A 12 -30.77 -20.75 -10.46
CA ASP A 12 -31.83 -20.72 -9.45
C ASP A 12 -31.48 -21.75 -8.34
N PRO A 13 -31.87 -21.57 -7.07
CA PRO A 13 -31.24 -22.26 -5.96
C PRO A 13 -32.05 -23.47 -5.44
N THR A 14 -31.39 -24.61 -5.26
CA THR A 14 -31.89 -25.69 -4.40
C THR A 14 -30.79 -26.22 -3.49
N THR A 15 -30.98 -25.95 -2.21
CA THR A 15 -30.49 -26.66 -1.00
C THR A 15 -29.72 -27.97 -1.19
N GLU A 16 -28.55 -28.07 -0.55
CA GLU A 16 -28.14 -29.28 0.16
C GLU A 16 -27.31 -28.92 1.41
N HIS A 17 -27.63 -29.55 2.55
CA HIS A 17 -26.82 -29.49 3.78
C HIS A 17 -25.62 -30.43 3.62
N PHE A 18 -24.41 -29.98 3.99
CA PHE A 18 -23.35 -30.90 4.35
C PHE A 18 -22.56 -30.40 5.57
N ASP A 19 -22.63 -31.19 6.64
CA ASP A 19 -21.84 -31.03 7.85
C ASP A 19 -20.40 -31.53 7.67
N SER A 20 -19.50 -30.81 8.32
CA SER A 20 -18.24 -31.22 8.96
C SER A 20 -17.46 -32.50 8.52
N VAL A 21 -16.15 -32.28 8.35
CA VAL A 21 -15.01 -33.23 8.46
C VAL A 21 -14.74 -34.19 7.28
N ASN A 22 -13.45 -34.31 6.94
CA ASN A 22 -12.84 -35.23 5.96
C ASN A 22 -13.26 -35.08 4.49
N GLN A 23 -12.40 -34.44 3.68
CA GLN A 23 -11.78 -35.05 2.49
C GLN A 23 -10.49 -34.30 2.12
N LEU A 24 -9.34 -34.91 2.38
CA LEU A 24 -8.02 -34.38 2.02
C LEU A 24 -7.10 -35.53 1.58
N GLN A 25 -7.43 -36.17 0.45
CA GLN A 25 -6.59 -37.14 -0.27
C GLN A 25 -7.16 -37.45 -1.67
N VAL A 26 -6.34 -38.12 -2.51
CA VAL A 26 -6.57 -38.46 -3.94
C VAL A 26 -6.33 -37.27 -4.91
N ILE A 27 -5.08 -36.97 -5.27
CA ILE A 27 -4.19 -37.62 -6.28
C ILE A 27 -4.41 -37.08 -7.71
N LEU A 28 -3.34 -36.52 -8.31
CA LEU A 28 -3.06 -36.73 -9.73
C LEU A 28 -1.55 -36.78 -10.03
N THR A 29 -1.15 -37.84 -10.73
CA THR A 29 0.24 -38.27 -11.03
C THR A 29 0.14 -39.22 -12.24
N ILE A 30 1.09 -39.41 -13.16
CA ILE A 30 2.55 -39.11 -13.23
C ILE A 30 2.89 -38.53 -14.62
N SER A 31 3.87 -37.63 -14.73
CA SER A 31 4.78 -37.60 -15.89
C SER A 31 6.14 -37.01 -15.54
N LEU A 32 7.11 -37.90 -15.30
CA LEU A 32 8.52 -37.60 -15.19
C LEU A 32 9.16 -37.58 -16.58
N SER A 33 9.97 -36.58 -16.88
CA SER A 33 11.15 -36.77 -17.73
C SER A 33 12.36 -36.13 -17.05
N SER A 34 13.33 -36.97 -16.75
CA SER A 34 14.52 -36.62 -15.97
C SER A 34 15.50 -35.80 -16.80
N ASN A 35 16.19 -34.84 -16.17
CA ASN A 35 17.63 -34.69 -16.36
C ASN A 35 18.26 -33.92 -15.19
N PHE A 36 19.05 -34.63 -14.39
CA PHE A 36 19.95 -34.04 -13.40
C PHE A 36 21.15 -33.40 -14.11
N GLY A 37 21.61 -32.26 -13.62
CA GLY A 37 22.76 -31.54 -14.18
C GLY A 37 23.50 -30.74 -13.11
N TYR A 38 24.08 -31.42 -12.11
CA TYR A 38 25.05 -30.78 -11.21
C TYR A 38 26.36 -30.51 -11.97
N PHE A 39 26.78 -29.25 -12.03
CA PHE A 39 28.16 -28.91 -12.33
C PHE A 39 28.68 -27.81 -11.40
N TYR A 40 29.38 -28.26 -10.35
CA TYR A 40 30.55 -27.54 -9.85
C TYR A 40 31.51 -27.34 -11.04
N ARG A 41 32.14 -26.17 -11.18
CA ARG A 41 33.31 -26.06 -12.06
C ARG A 41 34.45 -25.33 -11.39
N ASP A 42 35.53 -26.08 -11.23
CA ASP A 42 36.73 -25.70 -10.52
C ASP A 42 37.62 -24.72 -11.30
N TRP A 43 38.54 -24.09 -10.57
CA TRP A 43 39.51 -23.14 -11.10
C TRP A 43 40.77 -23.87 -11.61
N LYS A 44 41.20 -23.54 -12.84
CA LYS A 44 42.57 -23.62 -13.45
C LYS A 44 42.65 -24.44 -14.74
N SER A 45 42.88 -23.75 -15.86
CA SER A 45 44.15 -23.81 -16.61
C SER A 45 44.10 -22.82 -17.79
N GLY A 46 45.26 -22.40 -18.29
CA GLY A 46 45.39 -21.20 -19.11
C GLY A 46 45.05 -21.39 -20.59
N GLY A 47 44.55 -20.31 -21.20
CA GLY A 47 44.52 -20.08 -22.64
C GLY A 47 44.69 -18.60 -22.90
N GLN A 48 45.73 -18.20 -23.65
CA GLN A 48 45.96 -16.80 -24.01
C GLN A 48 44.94 -16.36 -25.06
N ALA A 49 44.32 -15.20 -24.86
CA ALA A 49 43.58 -14.47 -25.88
C ALA A 49 44.19 -13.07 -26.00
N GLN A 50 44.69 -12.73 -27.19
CA GLN A 50 45.23 -11.40 -27.48
C GLN A 50 44.08 -10.38 -27.65
N PRO A 51 44.25 -9.12 -27.22
CA PRO A 51 43.25 -8.09 -27.43
C PRO A 51 43.27 -7.59 -28.88
N LEU A 52 42.13 -7.66 -29.56
CA LEU A 52 41.94 -6.98 -30.85
C LEU A 52 41.58 -5.52 -30.57
N MET A 53 42.58 -4.66 -30.73
CA MET A 53 42.47 -3.21 -30.60
C MET A 53 41.86 -2.62 -31.89
N THR A 54 40.68 -2.00 -31.79
CA THR A 54 40.15 -1.12 -32.85
C THR A 54 39.68 0.19 -32.23
N ASP A 55 40.47 1.24 -32.46
CA ASP A 55 40.09 2.61 -32.11
C ASP A 55 38.83 3.05 -32.85
N TYR A 56 37.81 3.43 -32.09
CA TYR A 56 36.85 4.45 -32.53
C TYR A 56 36.76 5.51 -31.44
N GLY A 57 37.59 6.53 -31.58
CA GLY A 57 37.59 7.68 -30.69
C GLY A 57 36.29 8.46 -30.80
N ILE A 58 35.48 8.42 -29.74
CA ILE A 58 34.42 9.40 -29.51
C ILE A 58 34.93 10.40 -28.47
N SER A 59 34.98 11.66 -28.86
CA SER A 59 35.48 12.79 -28.05
C SER A 59 34.87 12.80 -26.64
N MET A 60 35.72 12.74 -25.61
CA MET A 60 35.34 13.10 -24.25
C MET A 60 35.18 14.61 -24.12
N SER A 61 34.01 15.13 -24.50
CA SER A 61 33.64 16.53 -24.26
C SER A 61 32.13 16.67 -24.08
N ASN A 62 31.72 17.32 -22.98
CA ASN A 62 30.37 17.79 -22.68
C ASN A 62 29.25 16.74 -22.49
N SER A 63 29.35 15.94 -21.43
CA SER A 63 28.18 15.33 -20.76
C SER A 63 27.95 15.83 -19.32
N GLN A 64 28.57 16.94 -18.91
CA GLN A 64 28.25 17.69 -17.67
C GLN A 64 26.87 18.37 -17.68
N ALA A 65 25.96 17.95 -18.57
CA ALA A 65 24.63 18.52 -18.79
C ALA A 65 23.51 17.46 -18.80
N LEU A 66 23.71 16.34 -18.09
CA LEU A 66 22.64 15.36 -17.76
C LEU A 66 22.46 15.19 -16.25
N SER A 67 22.76 16.25 -15.49
CA SER A 67 22.26 16.43 -14.12
C SER A 67 21.07 17.38 -14.06
N GLU A 68 20.28 17.49 -15.15
CA GLU A 68 18.86 17.72 -14.98
C GLU A 68 18.33 16.53 -14.18
N GLN A 69 18.27 16.72 -12.86
CA GLN A 69 17.46 15.89 -12.01
C GLN A 69 16.11 15.82 -12.69
N ILE A 70 15.70 14.60 -13.09
CA ILE A 70 14.30 14.33 -13.38
C ILE A 70 13.59 14.69 -12.08
N LEU A 71 13.06 15.91 -12.05
CA LEU A 71 12.25 16.41 -10.97
C LEU A 71 10.95 15.64 -11.13
N ILE A 72 10.95 14.41 -10.61
CA ILE A 72 9.74 13.66 -10.31
C ILE A 72 8.99 14.61 -9.39
N PHE A 73 8.00 15.32 -9.94
CA PHE A 73 7.16 16.27 -9.23
C PHE A 73 6.29 15.47 -8.26
N THR A 74 6.92 14.99 -7.19
CA THR A 74 6.24 14.36 -6.07
C THR A 74 5.41 15.44 -5.41
N THR A 75 4.13 15.16 -5.19
CA THR A 75 3.10 16.14 -4.79
C THR A 75 3.50 16.92 -3.53
N ALA A 76 4.28 16.28 -2.65
CA ALA A 76 4.79 16.80 -1.39
C ALA A 76 6.33 16.97 -1.36
N GLY A 77 7.03 17.03 -2.51
CA GLY A 77 8.49 17.21 -2.58
C GLY A 77 9.31 16.09 -1.93
N LEU A 78 8.75 14.90 -1.81
CA LEU A 78 9.38 13.74 -1.16
C LEU A 78 10.41 13.10 -2.08
N ILE A 79 11.52 12.69 -1.47
CA ILE A 79 12.56 11.84 -2.06
C ILE A 79 12.87 10.71 -1.08
N ARG A 80 13.27 9.55 -1.59
CA ARG A 80 13.61 8.38 -0.76
C ARG A 80 14.98 8.55 -0.11
N ASN A 81 15.07 9.43 0.88
CA ASN A 81 16.33 9.78 1.56
C ASN A 81 16.30 9.59 3.09
N LYS A 82 15.19 9.11 3.68
CA LYS A 82 15.10 8.82 5.12
C LYS A 82 15.63 7.41 5.42
N PRO A 83 16.76 7.24 6.14
CA PRO A 83 17.23 5.92 6.53
C PRO A 83 16.28 5.32 7.58
N VAL A 84 15.81 4.10 7.34
CA VAL A 84 14.97 3.34 8.27
C VAL A 84 15.47 1.90 8.34
N PRO A 85 15.80 1.34 9.52
CA PRO A 85 16.19 -0.06 9.63
C PRO A 85 14.98 -0.98 9.40
N PHE A 86 15.18 -2.13 8.78
CA PHE A 86 14.20 -3.21 8.83
C PHE A 86 14.13 -3.78 10.26
N VAL A 87 12.93 -3.82 10.81
CA VAL A 87 12.61 -4.39 12.13
C VAL A 87 11.43 -5.36 11.98
N VAL A 88 11.41 -6.44 12.77
CA VAL A 88 10.31 -7.42 12.79
C VAL A 88 9.31 -7.14 13.91
N HIS A 89 9.77 -6.73 15.10
CA HIS A 89 8.88 -6.46 16.23
C HIS A 89 8.65 -4.96 16.40
N THR A 90 7.37 -4.58 16.46
CA THR A 90 6.87 -3.22 16.68
C THR A 90 5.59 -3.27 17.53
N THR A 91 5.06 -2.13 17.94
CA THR A 91 3.73 -2.06 18.57
C THR A 91 2.61 -2.57 17.65
N TYR A 92 2.73 -2.36 16.34
CA TYR A 92 1.73 -2.74 15.33
C TYR A 92 1.51 -4.26 15.19
N ASN A 93 2.50 -5.08 15.52
CA ASN A 93 2.38 -6.54 15.50
C ASN A 93 2.55 -7.18 16.88
N ASN A 94 2.21 -6.45 17.94
CA ASN A 94 2.16 -6.99 19.29
C ASN A 94 1.07 -8.07 19.42
N ILE A 95 1.38 -9.18 20.10
CA ILE A 95 0.44 -10.28 20.36
C ILE A 95 -0.73 -9.84 21.26
N ASN A 96 -0.49 -8.86 22.15
CA ASN A 96 -1.54 -8.19 22.89
C ASN A 96 -2.28 -7.23 21.94
N ARG A 97 -3.48 -7.66 21.53
CA ARG A 97 -4.30 -6.92 20.55
C ARG A 97 -4.67 -5.51 20.98
N THR A 98 -4.74 -5.21 22.29
CA THR A 98 -5.01 -3.85 22.76
C THR A 98 -3.89 -2.89 22.33
N ILE A 99 -2.62 -3.29 22.53
CA ILE A 99 -1.45 -2.50 22.14
C ILE A 99 -1.39 -2.33 20.62
N ALA A 100 -1.67 -3.41 19.87
CA ALA A 100 -1.70 -3.34 18.42
C ALA A 100 -2.85 -2.45 17.91
N ASP A 101 -4.07 -2.61 18.43
CA ASP A 101 -5.25 -1.82 18.04
C ASP A 101 -5.06 -0.33 18.32
N GLU A 102 -4.43 0.04 19.44
CA GLU A 102 -4.06 1.41 19.76
C GLU A 102 -3.07 1.97 18.72
N ALA A 103 -1.99 1.26 18.42
CA ALA A 103 -1.02 1.66 17.39
C ALA A 103 -1.69 1.83 16.01
N TRP A 104 -2.51 0.87 15.58
CA TRP A 104 -3.28 0.93 14.33
C TRP A 104 -4.44 1.95 14.34
N SER A 105 -4.68 2.63 15.46
CA SER A 105 -5.67 3.70 15.60
C SER A 105 -5.03 5.08 15.82
N ALA A 106 -3.70 5.18 15.74
CA ALA A 106 -2.98 6.45 15.87
C ALA A 106 -3.42 7.47 14.79
N PRO A 107 -3.59 8.77 15.13
CA PRO A 107 -4.10 9.79 14.19
C PRO A 107 -3.30 9.92 12.88
N VAL A 108 -1.98 9.70 12.97
CA VAL A 108 -1.03 9.67 11.83
C VAL A 108 -1.36 8.64 10.74
N LEU A 109 -2.23 7.68 11.05
CA LEU A 109 -2.72 6.66 10.12
C LEU A 109 -4.21 6.83 9.72
N ASP A 110 -4.92 7.91 10.11
CA ASP A 110 -6.30 8.12 9.66
C ASP A 110 -6.31 8.44 8.15
N PRO A 111 -6.93 7.62 7.29
CA PRO A 111 -6.97 7.88 5.85
C PRO A 111 -7.68 9.19 5.46
N ALA A 112 -8.52 9.75 6.36
CA ALA A 112 -9.17 11.03 6.14
C ALA A 112 -8.17 12.20 6.05
N THR A 113 -7.03 12.12 6.75
CA THR A 113 -5.95 13.12 6.69
C THR A 113 -5.41 13.27 5.26
N GLY A 114 -5.41 12.18 4.48
CA GLY A 114 -4.94 12.19 3.10
C GLY A 114 -5.88 12.84 2.07
N LEU A 115 -7.08 13.29 2.45
CA LEU A 115 -7.93 14.08 1.55
C LEU A 115 -7.52 15.55 1.61
N ILE A 116 -6.96 16.04 0.51
CA ILE A 116 -6.41 17.39 0.36
C ILE A 116 -7.20 18.20 -0.67
N ALA A 117 -7.24 19.52 -0.52
CA ALA A 117 -7.83 20.47 -1.47
C ALA A 117 -6.72 21.34 -2.08
N LEU A 118 -6.31 21.02 -3.31
CA LEU A 118 -5.23 21.71 -4.02
C LEU A 118 -5.76 22.77 -4.99
N PRO A 119 -5.15 23.97 -5.05
CA PRO A 119 -5.41 24.96 -6.09
C PRO A 119 -5.25 24.40 -7.52
N ASP A 120 -6.03 24.95 -8.45
CA ASP A 120 -5.99 24.51 -9.84
C ASP A 120 -4.67 24.81 -10.54
N ASP A 121 -3.96 25.89 -10.22
CA ASP A 121 -2.62 26.19 -10.75
C ASP A 121 -1.57 25.20 -10.24
N ILE A 122 -1.59 24.91 -8.94
CA ILE A 122 -0.72 23.90 -8.31
C ILE A 122 -0.98 22.51 -8.90
N SER A 123 -2.24 22.07 -8.96
CA SER A 123 -2.56 20.74 -9.53
C SER A 123 -2.23 20.63 -11.03
N LYS A 124 -2.40 21.70 -11.82
CA LYS A 124 -1.92 21.77 -13.21
C LYS A 124 -0.40 21.69 -13.31
N SER A 125 0.36 22.39 -12.45
CA SER A 125 1.83 22.31 -12.42
C SER A 125 2.33 20.89 -12.11
N MET A 126 1.59 20.17 -11.26
CA MET A 126 1.82 18.76 -10.92
C MET A 126 1.32 17.77 -12.00
N LYS A 127 0.75 18.28 -13.11
CA LYS A 127 0.16 17.51 -14.22
C LYS A 127 -0.97 16.57 -13.77
N LEU A 128 -1.68 16.92 -12.70
CA LEU A 128 -2.83 16.16 -12.21
C LEU A 128 -4.07 16.47 -13.07
N PRO A 129 -4.94 15.48 -13.35
CA PRO A 129 -6.24 15.74 -13.97
C PRO A 129 -7.13 16.55 -13.01
N PRO A 130 -8.04 17.41 -13.50
CA PRO A 130 -8.96 18.16 -12.65
C PRO A 130 -9.83 17.23 -11.79
N ALA A 131 -9.82 17.44 -10.48
CA ALA A 131 -10.65 16.69 -9.53
C ALA A 131 -11.95 17.41 -9.15
N GLN A 132 -12.80 16.69 -8.41
CA GLN A 132 -14.03 17.21 -7.81
C GLN A 132 -13.76 18.51 -7.07
N ARG A 133 -14.59 19.53 -7.31
CA ARG A 133 -14.50 20.82 -6.62
C ARG A 133 -14.66 20.68 -5.11
N TRP A 134 -13.84 21.41 -4.36
CA TRP A 134 -13.97 21.50 -2.91
C TRP A 134 -15.14 22.43 -2.56
N PRO A 135 -16.09 22.04 -1.68
CA PRO A 135 -17.31 22.83 -1.45
C PRO A 135 -17.11 24.25 -0.89
N TRP A 136 -15.89 24.59 -0.43
CA TRP A 136 -15.58 25.87 0.22
C TRP A 136 -14.70 26.79 -0.65
N ASP A 137 -14.15 26.30 -1.76
CA ASP A 137 -13.40 27.10 -2.75
C ASP A 137 -13.36 26.34 -4.09
N GLU A 138 -14.12 26.84 -5.07
CA GLU A 138 -14.25 26.20 -6.39
C GLU A 138 -12.97 26.27 -7.22
N ASN A 139 -11.97 27.07 -6.83
CA ASN A 139 -10.65 27.09 -7.46
C ASN A 139 -9.76 25.93 -6.99
N LYS A 140 -10.27 25.05 -6.13
CA LYS A 140 -9.56 23.88 -5.59
C LYS A 140 -10.23 22.56 -5.96
N GLY A 141 -9.40 21.59 -6.33
CA GLY A 141 -9.79 20.19 -6.53
C GLY A 141 -9.47 19.34 -5.29
N ILE A 142 -10.35 18.41 -4.94
CA ILE A 142 -10.13 17.43 -3.86
C ILE A 142 -9.36 16.22 -4.42
N TYR A 143 -8.19 15.95 -3.86
CA TYR A 143 -7.36 14.78 -4.19
C TYR A 143 -7.20 13.87 -2.97
N LEU A 144 -7.01 12.57 -3.19
CA LEU A 144 -6.61 11.62 -2.15
C LEU A 144 -5.13 11.25 -2.34
N LEU A 145 -4.32 11.50 -1.32
CA LEU A 145 -2.92 11.09 -1.29
C LEU A 145 -2.80 9.57 -1.28
N ASN A 146 -2.07 9.04 -2.27
CA ASN A 146 -2.03 7.61 -2.55
C ASN A 146 -1.55 6.77 -1.37
N ALA A 147 -0.54 7.23 -0.61
CA ALA A 147 -0.08 6.52 0.58
C ALA A 147 -1.16 6.41 1.68
N TYR A 148 -2.06 7.39 1.81
CA TYR A 148 -3.21 7.33 2.72
C TYR A 148 -4.33 6.42 2.16
N HIS A 149 -4.46 6.29 0.84
CA HIS A 149 -5.31 5.27 0.22
C HIS A 149 -4.77 3.85 0.48
N ASN A 150 -3.46 3.64 0.37
CA ASN A 150 -2.82 2.37 0.68
C ASN A 150 -2.96 2.02 2.16
N LEU A 151 -2.83 3.03 3.03
CA LEU A 151 -3.22 2.89 4.43
C LEU A 151 -4.70 2.59 4.60
N HIS A 152 -5.63 3.14 3.80
CA HIS A 152 -7.06 2.77 3.88
C HIS A 152 -7.29 1.27 3.60
N CYS A 153 -6.65 0.74 2.56
CA CYS A 153 -6.72 -0.66 2.19
C CYS A 153 -6.16 -1.57 3.30
N LEU A 154 -5.04 -1.19 3.92
CA LEU A 154 -4.44 -1.94 5.03
C LEU A 154 -5.17 -1.72 6.37
N VAL A 155 -5.66 -0.50 6.62
CA VAL A 155 -6.00 0.08 7.93
C VAL A 155 -7.23 1.00 7.87
N SER A 156 -8.13 0.88 8.84
CA SER A 156 -9.03 1.96 9.26
C SER A 156 -9.44 1.68 10.71
N ALA A 157 -8.96 2.53 11.62
CA ALA A 157 -8.99 2.38 13.08
C ALA A 157 -10.22 1.63 13.64
N VAL A 158 -10.02 0.65 14.51
CA VAL A 158 -11.10 0.00 15.28
C VAL A 158 -11.00 0.42 16.73
N LEU A 159 -11.92 1.26 17.18
CA LEU A 159 -12.16 1.45 18.60
C LEU A 159 -12.91 0.23 19.15
N ARG A 160 -12.18 -0.74 19.71
CA ARG A 160 -12.75 -1.84 20.51
C ARG A 160 -13.18 -1.30 21.89
N ALA A 161 -14.38 -0.74 21.99
CA ALA A 161 -15.00 -0.40 23.27
C ALA A 161 -15.96 -1.50 23.72
N SER A 162 -15.44 -2.51 24.43
CA SER A 162 -16.19 -3.69 24.90
C SER A 162 -17.31 -3.41 25.92
N HIS A 163 -17.59 -2.13 26.24
CA HIS A 163 -18.67 -1.68 27.13
C HIS A 163 -19.44 -0.45 26.60
N CYS A 164 -19.19 0.03 25.38
CA CYS A 164 -19.96 1.14 24.78
C CYS A 164 -20.65 0.74 23.48
N ILE A 165 -21.87 0.22 23.60
CA ILE A 165 -22.83 0.14 22.49
C ILE A 165 -23.22 1.57 22.08
N LYS A 166 -22.51 2.19 21.12
CA LYS A 166 -23.03 3.11 20.07
C LYS A 166 -22.00 3.91 19.25
N LEU A 167 -20.72 3.97 19.62
CA LEU A 167 -19.76 4.88 18.93
C LEU A 167 -18.94 4.23 17.82
N THR A 168 -19.39 4.48 16.58
CA THR A 168 -18.62 4.45 15.31
C THR A 168 -17.69 3.26 15.05
N ARG A 169 -18.24 2.21 14.43
CA ARG A 169 -17.49 1.13 13.75
C ARG A 169 -16.73 1.65 12.51
N LYS A 170 -15.65 2.42 12.71
CA LYS A 170 -14.55 2.45 11.73
C LYS A 170 -13.95 1.02 11.68
N LYS A 171 -13.65 0.52 10.48
CA LYS A 171 -13.33 -0.89 10.21
C LYS A 171 -12.27 -0.96 9.12
N HIS A 172 -11.08 -1.47 9.44
CA HIS A 172 -9.99 -1.72 8.47
C HIS A 172 -10.50 -2.61 7.32
N VAL A 173 -9.82 -2.66 6.17
CA VAL A 173 -10.20 -3.64 5.13
C VAL A 173 -9.47 -4.95 5.40
N ILE A 174 -8.21 -5.09 5.00
CA ILE A 174 -7.50 -6.38 5.10
C ILE A 174 -7.29 -6.80 6.57
N ARG A 175 -6.81 -5.88 7.43
CA ARG A 175 -6.61 -6.17 8.86
C ARG A 175 -7.90 -6.59 9.58
N ALA A 176 -9.03 -5.94 9.29
CA ALA A 176 -10.27 -6.25 10.01
C ALA A 176 -10.84 -7.59 9.58
N VAL A 177 -10.81 -7.92 8.29
CA VAL A 177 -11.30 -9.21 7.80
C VAL A 177 -10.47 -10.38 8.36
N ALA A 178 -9.14 -10.22 8.43
CA ALA A 178 -8.28 -11.19 9.12
C ALA A 178 -8.64 -11.33 10.61
N LEU A 179 -8.85 -10.22 11.33
CA LEU A 179 -9.26 -10.23 12.74
C LEU A 179 -10.69 -10.75 12.96
N ASP A 180 -11.60 -10.51 12.03
CA ASP A 180 -12.97 -11.04 12.09
C ASP A 180 -12.92 -12.57 11.96
N PHE A 181 -12.13 -13.09 11.00
CA PHE A 181 -11.89 -14.53 10.85
C PHE A 181 -11.32 -15.16 12.13
N PHE A 182 -10.25 -14.59 12.71
CA PHE A 182 -9.68 -15.08 13.97
C PHE A 182 -10.61 -14.93 15.19
N ASP A 183 -11.57 -14.01 15.15
CA ASP A 183 -12.60 -13.85 16.18
C ASP A 183 -13.86 -14.71 15.92
N GLY A 184 -13.90 -15.52 14.86
CA GLY A 184 -15.09 -16.30 14.47
C GLY A 184 -16.28 -15.44 13.99
N ARG A 185 -16.01 -14.22 13.52
CA ARG A 185 -17.02 -13.23 13.10
C ARG A 185 -17.13 -13.16 11.57
N SER A 186 -18.34 -12.92 11.07
CA SER A 186 -18.56 -12.68 9.63
C SER A 186 -17.76 -11.47 9.13
N PRO A 187 -17.23 -11.50 7.89
CA PRO A 187 -16.41 -10.41 7.36
C PRO A 187 -17.07 -9.04 7.48
N SER A 188 -16.33 -8.08 8.03
CA SER A 188 -16.82 -6.71 8.24
C SER A 188 -16.98 -5.87 6.96
N LYS A 189 -16.60 -6.42 5.80
CA LYS A 189 -16.52 -5.79 4.48
C LYS A 189 -17.10 -6.72 3.41
N SER A 190 -17.62 -6.17 2.32
CA SER A 190 -18.00 -6.96 1.15
C SER A 190 -16.77 -7.55 0.46
N TYR A 191 -16.96 -8.71 -0.18
CA TYR A 191 -15.92 -9.38 -0.96
C TYR A 191 -15.29 -8.46 -2.02
N GLU A 192 -16.13 -7.75 -2.78
CA GLU A 192 -15.72 -6.76 -3.79
C GLU A 192 -14.74 -5.71 -3.24
N HIS A 193 -15.03 -5.14 -2.06
CA HIS A 193 -14.17 -4.14 -1.44
C HIS A 193 -12.83 -4.74 -0.99
N ILE A 194 -12.83 -6.01 -0.54
CA ILE A 194 -11.61 -6.72 -0.14
C ILE A 194 -10.70 -6.95 -1.35
N VAL A 195 -11.23 -7.49 -2.45
CA VAL A 195 -10.41 -7.78 -3.64
C VAL A 195 -9.93 -6.51 -4.34
N HIS A 196 -10.72 -5.44 -4.34
CA HIS A 196 -10.28 -4.11 -4.77
C HIS A 196 -9.07 -3.62 -3.95
N CYS A 197 -9.17 -3.63 -2.62
CA CYS A 197 -8.07 -3.21 -1.74
C CYS A 197 -6.82 -4.08 -1.87
N LEU A 198 -6.94 -5.38 -2.13
CA LEU A 198 -5.81 -6.25 -2.42
C LEU A 198 -5.15 -5.89 -3.76
N ASN A 199 -5.94 -5.61 -4.81
CA ASN A 199 -5.38 -5.24 -6.11
C ASN A 199 -4.71 -3.86 -6.08
N VAL A 200 -5.30 -2.87 -5.40
CA VAL A 200 -4.66 -1.55 -5.18
C VAL A 200 -3.29 -1.73 -4.53
N LEU A 201 -3.21 -2.48 -3.41
CA LEU A 201 -1.93 -2.73 -2.74
C LEU A 201 -0.91 -3.46 -3.63
N ARG A 202 -1.36 -4.36 -4.52
CA ARG A 202 -0.50 -5.01 -5.52
C ARG A 202 0.01 -4.00 -6.56
N GLU A 203 -0.88 -3.22 -7.17
CA GLU A 203 -0.54 -2.22 -8.20
C GLU A 203 0.45 -1.20 -7.67
N GLU A 204 0.28 -0.79 -6.42
CA GLU A 204 1.19 0.12 -5.72
C GLU A 204 2.58 -0.47 -5.47
N ILE A 205 2.66 -1.74 -5.05
CA ILE A 205 3.95 -2.44 -4.93
C ILE A 205 4.64 -2.52 -6.30
N MET A 206 3.90 -2.82 -7.37
CA MET A 206 4.43 -2.89 -8.73
C MET A 206 4.84 -1.54 -9.30
N CYS A 207 4.11 -0.46 -8.97
CA CYS A 207 4.41 0.91 -9.39
C CYS A 207 5.68 1.45 -8.70
N ASN A 208 5.83 1.17 -7.39
CA ASN A 208 7.00 1.62 -6.63
C ASN A 208 8.26 0.77 -6.86
N ALA A 209 8.10 -0.51 -7.26
CA ALA A 209 9.16 -1.44 -7.67
C ALA A 209 10.46 -1.36 -6.83
N ASP A 210 10.34 -1.42 -5.50
CA ASP A 210 11.47 -1.24 -4.57
C ASP A 210 12.56 -2.31 -4.78
N ASP A 211 13.68 -1.89 -5.38
CA ASP A 211 14.80 -2.73 -5.81
C ASP A 211 15.82 -2.99 -4.70
N THR A 212 15.62 -2.43 -3.50
CA THR A 212 16.49 -2.60 -2.32
C THR A 212 16.71 -4.09 -2.00
N PRO A 213 17.89 -4.68 -2.28
CA PRO A 213 18.11 -6.11 -2.07
C PRO A 213 18.16 -6.40 -0.57
N ARG A 214 17.48 -7.45 -0.10
CA ARG A 214 17.40 -7.76 1.34
C ARG A 214 18.22 -8.99 1.70
N TYR A 215 19.16 -8.86 2.64
CA TYR A 215 19.98 -9.99 3.06
C TYR A 215 19.17 -11.07 3.78
N THR A 216 19.64 -12.33 3.73
CA THR A 216 18.99 -13.49 4.35
C THR A 216 19.98 -14.28 5.22
N GLY A 217 19.47 -15.19 6.05
CA GLY A 217 20.26 -16.04 6.93
C GLY A 217 20.70 -15.40 8.26
N PRO A 218 21.37 -16.16 9.14
CA PRO A 218 21.78 -15.73 10.48
C PRO A 218 23.05 -14.87 10.43
N LEU A 219 22.99 -13.77 9.68
CA LEU A 219 24.07 -12.82 9.44
C LEU A 219 23.76 -11.46 10.06
N ASN A 220 24.79 -10.62 10.20
CA ASN A 220 24.70 -9.25 10.72
C ASN A 220 23.98 -9.21 12.07
N ALA A 221 22.91 -8.41 12.20
CA ALA A 221 22.11 -8.27 13.42
C ALA A 221 21.33 -9.54 13.84
N GLN A 222 21.48 -10.66 13.13
CA GLN A 222 20.87 -11.96 13.44
C GLN A 222 21.89 -13.10 13.56
N LEU A 223 23.17 -12.77 13.78
CA LEU A 223 24.17 -13.77 14.11
C LEU A 223 23.73 -14.60 15.34
N GLY A 224 23.76 -15.92 15.21
CA GLY A 224 23.28 -16.84 16.26
C GLY A 224 21.76 -17.03 16.35
N SER A 225 20.95 -16.36 15.51
CA SER A 225 19.50 -16.61 15.46
C SER A 225 19.20 -18.00 14.89
N LYS A 226 18.38 -18.78 15.61
CA LYS A 226 17.86 -20.08 15.15
C LYS A 226 16.80 -19.94 14.05
N HIS A 227 16.13 -18.80 14.00
CA HIS A 227 15.06 -18.50 13.03
C HIS A 227 15.27 -17.08 12.48
N PRO A 228 16.23 -16.88 11.57
CA PRO A 228 16.52 -15.56 11.01
C PRO A 228 15.42 -15.11 10.05
N TYR A 229 14.98 -13.87 10.22
CA TYR A 229 14.16 -13.14 9.26
C TYR A 229 15.04 -12.53 8.16
N SER A 230 14.46 -11.99 7.09
CA SER A 230 15.23 -11.25 6.09
C SER A 230 15.50 -9.81 6.54
N GLY A 231 16.73 -9.33 6.34
CA GLY A 231 17.09 -7.91 6.38
C GLY A 231 17.19 -7.20 7.73
N ILE A 232 17.01 -7.86 8.88
CA ILE A 232 16.99 -7.17 10.19
C ILE A 232 18.22 -6.27 10.39
N GLY A 233 17.99 -5.02 10.79
CA GLY A 233 19.05 -4.03 10.98
C GLY A 233 19.68 -3.48 9.70
N GLN A 234 19.37 -4.04 8.52
CA GLN A 234 19.70 -3.41 7.24
C GLN A 234 18.89 -2.13 7.09
N THR A 235 19.56 -1.04 6.70
CA THR A 235 18.90 0.24 6.39
C THR A 235 18.29 0.19 4.99
N LYS A 236 17.03 0.61 4.88
CA LYS A 236 16.37 1.00 3.62
C LYS A 236 16.18 2.51 3.57
N MET A 237 16.09 3.05 2.36
CA MET A 237 15.80 4.47 2.16
C MET A 237 14.31 4.68 1.85
N CYS A 238 13.63 5.46 2.69
CA CYS A 238 12.19 5.72 2.61
C CYS A 238 11.90 7.19 2.30
N ASN A 239 10.70 7.47 1.79
CA ASN A 239 10.12 8.81 1.85
C ASN A 239 9.80 9.15 3.31
N ASP A 240 9.87 10.43 3.68
CA ASP A 240 9.53 10.85 5.04
C ASP A 240 8.01 10.96 5.22
N TRP A 241 7.44 10.06 6.04
CA TRP A 241 6.02 10.09 6.40
C TRP A 241 5.61 11.41 7.07
N GLY A 242 6.44 11.97 7.96
CA GLY A 242 6.11 13.21 8.66
C GLY A 242 5.99 14.40 7.70
N LYS A 243 6.79 14.44 6.64
CA LYS A 243 6.66 15.46 5.58
C LYS A 243 5.40 15.27 4.74
N LEU A 244 5.02 14.03 4.45
CA LEU A 244 3.76 13.73 3.76
C LEU A 244 2.54 14.14 4.60
N GLU A 245 2.60 13.86 5.91
CA GLU A 245 1.56 14.23 6.87
C GLU A 245 1.46 15.76 7.01
N SER A 246 2.57 16.48 7.17
CA SER A 246 2.58 17.96 7.20
C SER A 246 1.93 18.54 5.94
N PHE A 247 2.34 18.09 4.75
CA PHE A 247 1.74 18.52 3.49
C PHE A 247 0.23 18.22 3.43
N ALA A 248 -0.21 17.06 3.94
CA ALA A 248 -1.61 16.66 3.97
C ALA A 248 -2.46 17.52 4.92
N LEU A 249 -1.91 17.89 6.07
CA LEU A 249 -2.54 18.77 7.05
C LEU A 249 -2.62 20.23 6.54
N GLU A 250 -1.53 20.74 5.98
CA GLU A 250 -1.44 22.09 5.39
C GLU A 250 -2.43 22.30 4.23
N ASN A 251 -2.66 21.25 3.44
CA ASN A 251 -3.56 21.26 2.28
C ASN A 251 -4.89 20.55 2.55
N SER A 252 -5.29 20.36 3.81
CA SER A 252 -6.43 19.50 4.15
C SER A 252 -7.74 19.95 3.48
N ALA A 253 -8.51 19.00 2.95
CA ALA A 253 -9.87 19.24 2.49
C ALA A 253 -10.88 19.38 3.66
N CYS A 254 -10.42 19.37 4.92
CA CYS A 254 -11.27 19.39 6.12
C CYS A 254 -12.27 18.22 6.18
N TYR A 255 -11.91 17.05 5.62
CA TYR A 255 -12.81 15.92 5.48
C TYR A 255 -12.86 15.02 6.71
N LYS A 256 -14.07 14.61 7.13
CA LYS A 256 -14.29 13.52 8.08
C LYS A 256 -15.44 12.62 7.62
N PRO A 257 -15.27 11.28 7.69
CA PRO A 257 -16.30 10.31 7.28
C PRO A 257 -17.47 10.18 8.28
N VAL A 258 -18.11 11.29 8.65
CA VAL A 258 -19.28 11.29 9.55
C VAL A 258 -20.56 10.79 8.84
N ASN A 259 -21.46 10.18 9.61
CA ASN A 259 -22.80 9.76 9.17
C ASN A 259 -22.81 8.99 7.83
N LYS A 260 -21.85 8.05 7.63
CA LYS A 260 -21.78 7.21 6.41
C LYS A 260 -23.04 6.37 6.19
N SER A 261 -23.70 5.94 7.26
CA SER A 261 -24.87 5.05 7.22
C SER A 261 -26.21 5.77 7.27
N THR A 262 -26.22 7.10 7.31
CA THR A 262 -27.45 7.91 7.36
C THR A 262 -27.89 8.23 5.93
N PRO A 263 -29.06 7.75 5.47
CA PRO A 263 -29.58 8.08 4.14
C PRO A 263 -29.76 9.59 3.98
N GLY A 264 -29.45 10.14 2.80
CA GLY A 264 -29.63 11.56 2.49
C GLY A 264 -28.71 12.53 3.27
N PHE A 265 -27.78 12.06 4.10
CA PHE A 265 -26.87 12.96 4.82
C PHE A 265 -26.01 13.78 3.84
N PRO A 266 -26.06 15.12 3.85
CA PRO A 266 -25.41 15.93 2.83
C PRO A 266 -23.90 15.71 2.81
N THR A 267 -23.34 15.50 1.61
CA THR A 267 -21.91 15.23 1.43
C THR A 267 -21.03 16.41 1.88
N VAL A 268 -21.53 17.64 1.73
CA VAL A 268 -20.88 18.88 2.15
C VAL A 268 -20.60 18.94 3.66
N GLU A 269 -21.48 18.39 4.50
CA GLU A 269 -21.27 18.34 5.96
C GLU A 269 -20.05 17.50 6.36
N ARG A 270 -19.58 16.61 5.48
CA ARG A 270 -18.35 15.84 5.70
C ARG A 270 -17.08 16.66 5.54
N TYR A 271 -17.14 17.86 4.96
CA TYR A 271 -15.99 18.75 4.73
C TYR A 271 -15.85 19.86 5.80
N LYS A 272 -16.54 19.75 6.95
CA LYS A 272 -16.52 20.76 8.04
C LYS A 272 -15.57 20.42 9.20
N PHE A 273 -14.49 19.70 8.95
CA PHE A 273 -13.59 19.16 9.97
C PHE A 273 -12.12 19.48 9.67
N CYS A 274 -11.76 20.76 9.73
CA CYS A 274 -10.38 21.20 9.51
C CYS A 274 -9.47 20.80 10.69
N PRO A 275 -8.26 20.26 10.44
CA PRO A 275 -7.34 19.85 11.51
C PRO A 275 -6.91 20.98 12.46
N ASP A 276 -6.85 22.20 11.95
CA ASP A 276 -6.49 23.43 12.67
C ASP A 276 -7.69 24.13 13.32
N GLY A 277 -8.89 23.55 13.23
CA GLY A 277 -10.13 24.11 13.77
C GLY A 277 -10.69 25.31 13.02
N LYS A 278 -10.16 25.68 11.85
CA LYS A 278 -10.73 26.77 11.03
C LYS A 278 -12.15 26.43 10.57
N VAL A 279 -12.98 27.48 10.52
CA VAL A 279 -14.32 27.45 9.95
C VAL A 279 -14.24 28.10 8.57
N LEU A 280 -14.58 27.34 7.53
CA LEU A 280 -14.49 27.74 6.12
C LEU A 280 -15.87 27.77 5.42
N TRP A 281 -16.93 27.51 6.18
CA TRP A 281 -18.31 27.46 5.73
C TRP A 281 -19.11 28.61 6.36
N PRO A 282 -20.17 29.09 5.68
CA PRO A 282 -21.10 30.07 6.25
C PRO A 282 -21.95 29.50 7.40
#